data_AF-A0AAE0YN02-F1
#
_entry.id   AF-A0AAE0YN02-F1
#
_cell.length_a   1.000
_cell.length_b   1.000
_cell.length_c   1.000
_cell.angle_alpha   90.00
_cell.angle_beta   90.00
_cell.angle_gamma   90.00
#
_symmetry.space_group_name_H-M   'P 1'
#
loop_
_entity.id
_entity.type
_entity.pdbx_description
1 polymer ?
#
loop_
_entity_poly.entity_id
_entity_poly.type
_entity_poly.pdbx_seq_one_letter_code
_entity_poly.pdbx_strand_id
1 'polypeptide(L)'
;MVKSWTVMMRCPIHFCLPKCKVVLLAVAITFLGYTLFENGKRSNQLIMYLSTKESSKELFLLVVTLGAGVLLFGTALFLVEAMSLSETSQLVFNNIPPAMWWAVITLTTVG
;
A
#
# COMPACT_ATOMS: atom_id res chain seq x y z
N MET A 1 17.84 -31.65 -51.32
CA MET A 1 16.62 -30.89 -51.67
C MET A 1 16.26 -30.06 -50.43
N VAL A 2 16.68 -28.79 -50.32
CA VAL A 2 15.99 -27.60 -50.89
C VAL A 2 14.62 -27.47 -50.21
N LYS A 3 14.28 -26.49 -49.36
CA LYS A 3 14.61 -25.06 -49.31
C LYS A 3 14.03 -24.47 -48.01
N SER A 4 14.38 -23.20 -47.76
CA SER A 4 13.56 -22.19 -47.08
C SER A 4 13.99 -21.73 -45.68
N TRP A 5 15.28 -21.45 -45.56
CA TRP A 5 15.80 -20.36 -44.75
C TRP A 5 15.56 -19.00 -45.43
N THR A 6 14.32 -18.50 -45.58
CA THR A 6 14.11 -17.11 -46.05
C THR A 6 12.71 -16.52 -45.82
N VAL A 7 12.19 -16.50 -44.59
CA VAL A 7 11.20 -15.48 -44.18
C VAL A 7 11.43 -15.14 -42.70
N MET A 8 12.35 -14.22 -42.41
CA MET A 8 12.03 -12.80 -42.19
C MET A 8 11.37 -12.60 -40.82
N MET A 9 12.17 -12.41 -39.77
CA MET A 9 12.41 -11.05 -39.23
C MET A 9 11.14 -10.22 -39.17
N ARG A 10 10.21 -10.61 -38.30
CA ARG A 10 9.24 -9.69 -37.73
C ARG A 10 9.02 -10.07 -36.28
N CYS A 11 9.72 -9.36 -35.41
CA CYS A 11 9.51 -9.42 -33.97
C CYS A 11 8.03 -9.11 -33.65
N PRO A 12 7.48 -9.70 -32.60
CA PRO A 12 6.72 -8.86 -31.67
C PRO A 12 7.27 -9.06 -30.26
N ILE A 13 7.91 -8.01 -29.79
CA ILE A 13 8.58 -7.80 -28.52
C ILE A 13 7.54 -7.68 -27.38
N HIS A 14 6.34 -8.28 -27.51
CA HIS A 14 5.14 -7.76 -26.85
C HIS A 14 4.53 -8.64 -25.74
N PHE A 15 5.25 -9.65 -25.24
CA PHE A 15 4.65 -10.55 -24.23
C PHE A 15 5.50 -10.88 -22.98
N CYS A 16 6.73 -10.36 -22.87
CA CYS A 16 7.54 -10.45 -21.65
C CYS A 16 7.57 -9.11 -20.87
N LEU A 17 6.46 -8.35 -20.91
CA LEU A 17 6.41 -6.95 -20.49
C LEU A 17 5.60 -6.63 -19.21
N PRO A 18 4.66 -7.42 -18.65
CA PRO A 18 3.79 -6.89 -17.60
C PRO A 18 4.51 -6.70 -16.26
N LYS A 19 5.31 -7.68 -15.82
CA LYS A 19 6.02 -7.61 -14.53
C LYS A 19 7.23 -6.67 -14.58
N CYS A 20 8.00 -6.70 -15.67
CA CYS A 20 9.16 -5.83 -15.84
C CYS A 20 8.76 -4.36 -16.04
N LYS A 21 7.65 -4.05 -16.74
CA LYS A 21 7.15 -2.67 -16.84
C LYS A 21 6.60 -2.14 -15.52
N VAL A 22 5.86 -2.94 -14.76
CA VAL A 22 5.33 -2.52 -13.44
C VAL A 22 6.47 -2.23 -12.46
N VAL A 23 7.50 -3.09 -12.42
CA VAL A 23 8.66 -2.86 -11.57
C VAL A 23 9.44 -1.64 -12.02
N LEU A 24 9.65 -1.46 -13.33
CA LEU A 24 10.41 -0.31 -13.85
C LEU A 24 9.64 1.01 -13.71
N LEU A 25 8.31 0.98 -13.83
CA LEU A 25 7.43 2.12 -13.50
C LEU A 25 7.44 2.43 -12.00
N ALA A 26 7.37 1.43 -11.12
CA ALA A 26 7.43 1.64 -9.67
C ALA A 26 8.75 2.30 -9.24
N VAL A 27 9.88 1.81 -9.75
CA VAL A 27 11.21 2.39 -9.48
C VAL A 27 11.30 3.83 -10.02
N ALA A 28 10.77 4.09 -11.21
CA ALA A 28 10.73 5.43 -11.79
C ALA A 28 9.83 6.40 -11.00
N ILE A 29 8.69 5.93 -10.47
CA ILE A 29 7.79 6.73 -9.62
C ILE A 29 8.48 7.07 -8.29
N THR A 30 9.15 6.09 -7.66
CA THR A 30 9.92 6.33 -6.43
C THR A 30 11.05 7.33 -6.66
N PHE A 31 11.79 7.20 -7.76
CA PHE A 31 12.87 8.12 -8.13
C PHE A 31 12.35 9.53 -8.45
N LEU A 32 11.24 9.63 -9.20
CA LEU A 32 10.60 10.90 -9.53
C LEU A 32 10.12 11.63 -8.27
N GLY A 33 9.56 10.90 -7.30
CA GLY A 33 9.17 11.46 -5.99
C GLY A 33 10.36 12.05 -5.23
N TYR A 34 11.50 11.35 -5.23
CA TYR A 34 12.74 11.84 -4.62
C TYR A 34 13.24 13.13 -5.30
N THR A 35 13.32 13.14 -6.63
CA THR A 35 13.79 14.32 -7.39
C THR A 35 12.86 15.52 -7.26
N LEU A 36 11.54 15.31 -7.18
CA LEU A 36 10.57 16.39 -6.95
C LEU A 36 10.69 16.97 -5.54
N PHE A 37 10.92 16.13 -4.53
CA PHE A 37 11.15 16.57 -3.15
C PHE A 37 12.43 17.40 -3.02
N GLU A 38 13.51 16.99 -3.69
CA GLU A 38 14.78 17.69 -3.64
C GLU A 38 14.71 19.09 -4.27
N ASN A 39 13.99 19.23 -5.39
CA ASN A 39 13.74 20.51 -6.05
C ASN A 39 12.65 21.37 -5.37
N GLY A 40 11.88 20.78 -4.45
CA GLY A 40 10.75 21.41 -3.76
C GLY A 40 11.11 22.24 -2.52
N LYS A 41 12.40 22.38 -2.18
CA LYS A 41 12.85 23.17 -1.01
C LYS A 41 12.68 24.69 -1.24
N ARG A 42 11.43 25.15 -1.33
CA ARG A 42 11.09 26.57 -1.51
C ARG A 42 10.86 27.25 -0.15
N SER A 43 11.69 28.26 0.10
CA SER A 43 11.83 29.32 1.13
C SER A 43 10.96 29.43 2.42
N ASN A 44 10.01 28.55 2.75
CA ASN A 44 9.15 28.69 3.94
C ASN A 44 9.14 27.43 4.86
N GLN A 45 10.13 26.55 4.70
CA GLN A 45 10.24 25.26 5.41
C GLN A 45 10.23 25.41 6.94
N LEU A 46 10.75 26.55 7.46
CA LEU A 46 10.81 26.83 8.90
C LEU A 46 9.41 27.06 9.51
N ILE A 47 8.52 27.72 8.78
CA ILE A 47 7.20 28.11 9.29
C ILE A 47 6.27 26.88 9.36
N MET A 48 6.36 25.99 8.39
CA MET A 48 5.60 24.72 8.39
C MET A 48 6.04 23.81 9.53
N TYR A 49 7.34 23.73 9.79
CA TYR A 49 7.88 22.93 10.90
C TYR A 49 7.44 23.45 12.28
N LEU A 50 7.44 24.77 12.47
CA LEU A 50 6.99 25.39 13.73
C LEU A 50 5.50 25.11 13.98
N SER A 51 4.66 25.18 12.95
CA SER A 51 3.22 24.84 13.08
C SER A 51 2.99 23.37 13.44
N THR A 52 3.74 22.43 12.85
CA THR A 52 3.65 21.01 13.20
C THR A 52 4.13 20.73 14.62
N LYS A 53 5.16 21.44 15.09
CA LYS A 53 5.73 21.24 16.44
C LYS A 53 4.70 21.56 17.54
N GLU A 54 3.91 22.62 17.37
CA GLU A 54 2.89 23.00 18.35
C GLU A 54 1.74 21.98 18.40
N SER A 55 1.30 21.46 17.25
CA SER A 55 0.22 20.45 17.18
C SER A 55 0.71 19.00 17.39
N SER A 56 2.02 18.77 17.52
CA SER A 56 2.60 17.41 17.62
C SER A 56 2.06 16.60 18.81
N LYS A 57 1.74 17.27 19.93
CA LYS A 57 1.19 16.61 21.12
C LYS A 57 -0.23 16.10 20.89
N GLU A 58 -1.07 16.92 20.27
CA GLU A 58 -2.47 16.56 19.98
C GLU A 58 -2.54 15.49 18.88
N LEU A 59 -1.68 15.60 17.85
CA LEU A 59 -1.58 14.63 16.77
C LEU A 59 -1.11 13.26 17.29
N PHE A 60 -0.13 13.21 18.19
CA PHE A 60 0.37 11.97 18.77
C PHE A 60 -0.71 11.26 19.60
N LEU A 61 -1.46 12.01 20.42
CA LEU A 61 -2.59 11.46 21.18
C LEU A 61 -3.67 10.88 20.26
N LEU A 62 -3.92 11.51 19.11
CA LEU A 62 -4.85 11.01 18.09
C LEU A 62 -4.37 9.66 17.51
N VAL A 63 -3.09 9.55 17.13
CA VAL A 63 -2.52 8.30 16.59
C VAL A 63 -2.58 7.16 17.61
N VAL A 64 -2.31 7.42 18.89
CA VAL A 64 -2.39 6.41 19.95
C VAL A 64 -3.83 5.91 20.14
N THR A 65 -4.80 6.83 20.18
CA THR A 65 -6.22 6.47 20.33
C THR A 65 -6.74 5.71 19.12
N LEU A 66 -6.32 6.09 17.91
CA LEU A 66 -6.66 5.39 16.68
C LEU A 66 -6.02 3.99 16.65
N GLY A 67 -4.76 3.85 17.06
CA GLY A 67 -4.09 2.55 17.19
C GLY A 67 -4.79 1.62 18.19
N ALA A 68 -5.23 2.15 19.34
CA ALA A 68 -6.05 1.38 20.29
C ALA A 68 -7.39 0.93 19.67
N GLY A 69 -8.04 1.80 18.89
CA GLY A 69 -9.26 1.45 18.14
C GLY A 69 -9.04 0.32 17.12
N VAL A 70 -7.92 0.34 16.40
CA VAL A 70 -7.53 -0.72 15.45
C VAL A 70 -7.30 -2.06 16.16
N LEU A 71 -6.63 -2.06 17.31
CA LEU A 71 -6.39 -3.28 18.08
C LEU A 71 -7.70 -3.89 18.62
N LEU A 72 -8.61 -3.04 19.12
CA LEU A 72 -9.91 -3.48 19.61
C LEU A 72 -10.79 -4.02 18.47
N PHE A 73 -10.90 -3.28 17.36
CA PHE A 73 -11.74 -3.68 16.23
C PHE A 73 -11.19 -4.91 15.50
N GLY A 74 -9.86 -4.99 15.31
CA GLY A 74 -9.22 -6.17 14.73
C GLY A 74 -9.41 -7.45 15.57
N THR A 75 -9.36 -7.33 16.90
CA THR A 75 -9.65 -8.46 17.80
C THR A 75 -11.13 -8.83 17.78
N ALA A 76 -12.04 -7.84 17.74
CA ALA A 76 -13.48 -8.08 17.64
C ALA A 76 -13.86 -8.79 16.33
N LEU A 77 -13.30 -8.39 15.19
CA LEU A 77 -13.50 -9.06 13.89
C LEU A 77 -13.04 -10.52 13.93
N PHE A 78 -11.87 -10.78 14.52
CA PHE A 78 -11.37 -12.14 14.68
C PHE A 78 -12.29 -13.00 15.56
N LEU A 79 -12.83 -12.44 16.65
CA LEU A 79 -13.78 -13.14 17.51
C LEU A 79 -15.09 -13.45 16.79
N VAL A 80 -15.62 -12.50 16.00
CA VAL A 80 -16.82 -12.70 15.19
C VAL A 80 -16.62 -13.81 14.15
N GLU A 81 -15.46 -13.87 13.51
CA GLU A 81 -15.16 -14.97 12.58
C GLU A 81 -14.98 -16.31 13.30
N ALA A 82 -14.30 -16.32 14.44
CA ALA A 82 -14.11 -17.53 15.25
C ALA A 82 -15.44 -18.11 15.75
N MET A 83 -16.43 -17.27 16.05
CA MET A 83 -17.79 -17.72 16.43
C MET A 83 -18.68 -18.06 15.22
N SER A 84 -18.47 -17.42 14.06
CA SER A 84 -19.25 -17.67 12.82
C SER A 84 -18.76 -18.88 12.01
N LEU A 85 -17.61 -19.44 12.38
CA LEU A 85 -17.02 -20.68 11.84
C LEU A 85 -17.91 -21.92 12.01
N SER A 86 -19.01 -21.82 12.75
CA SER A 86 -20.02 -22.87 12.85
C SER A 86 -20.99 -22.92 11.65
N GLU A 87 -21.03 -21.89 10.79
CA GLU A 87 -22.05 -21.75 9.72
C GLU A 87 -21.46 -21.64 8.30
N THR A 88 -20.19 -21.22 8.12
CA THR A 88 -19.59 -21.06 6.78
C THR A 88 -18.14 -21.56 6.70
N SER A 89 -17.86 -22.39 5.70
CA SER A 89 -16.58 -23.12 5.52
C SER A 89 -15.42 -22.30 4.94
N GLN A 90 -15.48 -20.96 4.98
CA GLN A 90 -14.44 -20.09 4.43
C GLN A 90 -13.96 -19.07 5.47
N LEU A 91 -12.80 -19.34 6.06
CA LEU A 91 -12.04 -18.40 6.89
C LEU A 91 -11.51 -17.26 6.00
N VAL A 92 -12.11 -16.07 6.12
CA VAL A 92 -11.66 -14.87 5.40
C VAL A 92 -10.30 -14.39 5.94
N PHE A 93 -10.04 -14.56 7.25
CA PHE A 93 -8.73 -14.28 7.83
C PHE A 93 -8.16 -15.48 8.60
N ASN A 94 -7.16 -16.15 8.02
CA ASN A 94 -6.49 -17.29 8.66
C ASN A 94 -5.55 -16.87 9.81
N ASN A 95 -5.20 -15.58 9.89
CA ASN A 95 -4.28 -15.04 10.89
C ASN A 95 -4.79 -13.67 11.38
N ILE A 96 -4.40 -13.30 12.61
CA ILE A 96 -4.72 -12.01 13.22
C ILE A 96 -4.16 -10.79 12.43
N PRO A 97 -2.92 -10.79 11.88
CA PRO A 97 -2.37 -9.60 11.23
C PRO A 97 -3.11 -9.13 9.97
N PRO A 98 -3.62 -10.01 9.08
CA PRO A 98 -4.52 -9.63 7.99
C PRO A 98 -5.81 -8.93 8.43
N ALA A 99 -6.46 -9.40 9.50
CA ALA A 99 -7.67 -8.77 10.04
C ALA A 99 -7.37 -7.37 10.63
N MET A 100 -6.20 -7.21 11.26
CA MET A 100 -5.73 -5.90 11.74
C MET A 100 -5.54 -4.90 10.59
N TRP A 101 -4.99 -5.32 9.45
CA TRP A 101 -4.83 -4.46 8.28
C TRP A 101 -6.18 -3.97 7.73
N TRP A 102 -7.16 -4.86 7.67
CA TRP A 102 -8.50 -4.52 7.22
C TRP A 102 -9.18 -3.52 8.17
N ALA A 103 -9.03 -3.72 9.49
CA ALA A 103 -9.49 -2.79 10.51
C ALA A 103 -8.90 -1.37 10.35
N VAL A 104 -7.63 -1.25 9.97
CA VAL A 104 -7.00 0.06 9.69
C VAL A 104 -7.71 0.79 8.56
N ILE A 105 -7.98 0.13 7.44
CA ILE A 105 -8.59 0.74 6.25
C ILE A 105 -10.02 1.23 6.55
N THR A 106 -10.81 0.44 7.29
CA THR A 106 -12.19 0.79 7.66
C THR A 106 -12.22 1.93 8.68
N LEU A 107 -11.38 1.90 9.72
CA LEU A 107 -11.33 2.94 10.75
C LEU A 107 -10.75 4.26 10.25
N THR A 108 -9.88 4.20 9.23
CA THR A 108 -9.36 5.40 8.54
C THR A 108 -10.27 5.85 7.39
N THR A 109 -11.42 5.19 7.18
CA THR A 109 -12.40 5.49 6.12
C THR A 109 -11.81 5.49 4.71
N VAL A 110 -10.70 4.76 4.50
CA VAL A 110 -10.12 4.53 3.17
C VAL A 110 -10.99 3.55 2.38
N GLY A 111 -11.78 2.74 3.10
CA GLY A 111 -12.71 1.73 2.58
C GLY A 111 -13.68 2.25 1.55
#